data_AF-A0A4R0HN66-F1
#
_entry.id   AF-A0A4R0HN66-F1
#
_cell.length_a   1.000
_cell.length_b   1.000
_cell.length_c   1.000
_cell.angle_alpha   90.00
_cell.angle_beta   90.00
_cell.angle_gamma   90.00
#
_symmetry.space_group_name_H-M   'P 1'
#
loop_
_entity.id
_entity.type
_entity.pdbx_description
1 polymer ?
#
loop_
_entity_poly.entity_id
_entity_poly.type
_entity_poly.pdbx_seq_one_letter_code
_entity_poly.pdbx_strand_id
1 'polypeptide(L)'
;MRWAGQRVDAETPGTLPGLGSIAGLVRSVTTPEFQGITFHEVLARSALNSVPGTALPFNWTVNPYRGCSHACRYCFARPTHQYLELDAGRDFDQQIVVKTNVADVLRRELARPSWRHEQVALGTNTDPYQRAEGRYRLMPGIIEALAGSGTPLSILTKGTLLRRDLSLLSEASTEVSVGIGLSLALGDEALRRRLEPGVPSIRGRLDLIRAVRNADLPCGVMVAPVLPWLTDSTDELDDLLAQLSAAGATGVTPLLLHLRPGVKEWFMQWLAHDHPDLVSRYNSLYAHGSNASPSYRKAFDQKLRPLLAKHGFARGSTHRPAPINGMHRPEPTQEALF
;
A
#
# COMPACT_ATOMS: atom_id res chain seq x y z
N MET A 1 5.17 -27.13 -17.15
CA MET A 1 6.61 -27.27 -17.42
C MET A 1 6.95 -26.54 -18.74
N ARG A 2 7.18 -25.21 -18.71
CA ARG A 2 7.57 -24.38 -19.88
C ARG A 2 8.38 -23.11 -19.47
N TRP A 3 9.30 -23.23 -18.50
CA TRP A 3 9.96 -22.07 -17.89
C TRP A 3 11.49 -22.10 -17.91
N ALA A 4 12.09 -23.08 -18.60
CA ALA A 4 13.54 -23.22 -18.66
C ALA A 4 14.22 -22.18 -19.58
N GLY A 5 13.48 -21.57 -20.51
CA GLY A 5 14.03 -20.70 -21.57
C GLY A 5 13.85 -19.18 -21.39
N GLN A 6 13.39 -18.70 -20.22
CA GLN A 6 13.15 -17.28 -19.94
C GLN A 6 13.98 -16.78 -18.75
N ARG A 7 15.25 -17.21 -18.71
CA ARG A 7 16.22 -16.78 -17.70
C ARG A 7 16.94 -15.56 -18.24
N VAL A 8 16.99 -14.49 -17.45
CA VAL A 8 17.99 -13.44 -17.64
C VAL A 8 19.08 -13.76 -16.62
N ASP A 9 20.21 -14.30 -17.10
CA ASP A 9 21.37 -14.56 -16.26
C ASP A 9 22.01 -13.23 -15.87
N ALA A 10 22.50 -13.11 -14.64
CA ALA A 10 23.04 -11.86 -14.09
C ALA A 10 24.20 -11.27 -14.93
N GLU A 11 24.87 -12.12 -15.73
CA GLU A 11 26.01 -11.77 -16.59
C GLU A 11 25.63 -11.49 -18.05
N THR A 12 24.33 -11.46 -18.39
CA THR A 12 23.90 -11.19 -19.77
C THR A 12 24.18 -9.72 -20.13
N PRO A 13 24.88 -9.41 -21.25
CA PRO A 13 25.11 -8.03 -21.67
C PRO A 13 23.78 -7.29 -21.86
N GLY A 14 23.55 -6.22 -21.07
CA GLY A 14 22.28 -5.49 -21.01
C GLY A 14 21.51 -5.64 -19.69
N THR A 15 22.04 -6.39 -18.71
CA THR A 15 21.55 -6.36 -17.33
C THR A 15 21.80 -4.98 -16.70
N LEU A 16 20.77 -4.43 -16.05
CA LEU A 16 20.86 -3.14 -15.36
C LEU A 16 21.96 -3.19 -14.27
N PRO A 17 22.80 -2.16 -14.16
CA PRO A 17 23.68 -1.98 -13.00
C PRO A 17 22.86 -2.09 -11.70
N GLY A 18 23.38 -2.79 -10.69
CA GLY A 18 22.71 -2.98 -9.39
C GLY A 18 22.06 -4.35 -9.16
N LEU A 19 21.83 -5.16 -10.18
CA LEU A 19 21.28 -6.53 -10.05
C LEU A 19 22.13 -7.44 -9.14
N GLY A 20 23.46 -7.31 -9.20
CA GLY A 20 24.40 -8.04 -8.34
C GLY A 20 24.34 -7.66 -6.86
N SER A 21 23.71 -6.54 -6.51
CA SER A 21 23.50 -6.09 -5.13
C SER A 21 22.28 -6.74 -4.45
N ILE A 22 21.40 -7.39 -5.23
CA ILE A 22 20.17 -7.98 -4.72
C ILE A 22 20.51 -9.26 -3.95
N ALA A 23 20.61 -9.13 -2.63
CA ALA A 23 20.89 -10.25 -1.74
C ALA A 23 19.85 -11.37 -1.89
N GLY A 24 20.34 -12.59 -2.14
CA GLY A 24 19.48 -13.78 -2.30
C GLY A 24 18.82 -13.89 -3.67
N LEU A 25 19.27 -13.12 -4.68
CA LEU A 25 18.80 -13.26 -6.07
C LEU A 25 18.98 -14.70 -6.57
N VAL A 26 17.88 -15.29 -7.02
CA VAL A 26 17.84 -16.61 -7.64
C VAL A 26 17.86 -16.49 -9.15
N ARG A 27 16.98 -15.64 -9.69
CA ARG A 27 16.86 -15.38 -11.13
C ARG A 27 16.05 -14.12 -11.42
N SER A 28 16.22 -13.60 -12.62
CA SER A 28 15.36 -12.55 -13.20
C SER A 28 14.52 -13.14 -14.32
N VAL A 29 13.23 -12.79 -14.37
CA VAL A 29 12.23 -13.35 -15.29
C VAL A 29 11.42 -12.23 -15.93
N THR A 30 11.29 -12.26 -17.26
CA THR A 30 10.33 -11.45 -18.01
C THR A 30 9.28 -12.38 -18.62
N THR A 31 8.04 -11.90 -18.73
CA THR A 31 6.92 -12.73 -19.22
C THR A 31 5.99 -11.93 -20.12
N PRO A 32 5.47 -12.52 -21.21
CA PRO A 32 4.62 -11.80 -22.16
C PRO A 32 3.37 -11.14 -21.55
N GLU A 33 2.80 -11.72 -20.49
CA GLU A 33 1.62 -11.21 -19.78
C GLU A 33 1.90 -9.94 -18.96
N PHE A 34 3.18 -9.63 -18.77
CA PHE A 34 3.70 -8.51 -17.98
C PHE A 34 4.74 -7.72 -18.79
N GLN A 35 4.36 -7.32 -20.03
CA GLN A 35 5.22 -6.50 -20.89
C GLN A 35 5.80 -5.29 -20.15
N GLY A 36 7.11 -5.11 -20.26
CA GLY A 36 7.84 -4.01 -19.62
C GLY A 36 8.10 -4.20 -18.12
N ILE A 37 7.83 -5.38 -17.55
CA ILE A 37 8.15 -5.71 -16.16
C ILE A 37 9.12 -6.89 -16.12
N THR A 38 10.16 -6.74 -15.30
CA THR A 38 11.09 -7.80 -14.92
C THR A 38 10.84 -8.17 -13.46
N PHE A 39 10.71 -9.47 -13.18
CA PHE A 39 10.62 -10.00 -11.83
C PHE A 39 11.97 -10.53 -11.38
N HIS A 40 12.48 -10.04 -10.24
CA HIS A 40 13.69 -10.54 -9.60
C HIS A 40 13.30 -11.45 -8.44
N GLU A 41 13.35 -12.76 -8.68
CA GLU A 41 13.00 -13.75 -7.67
C GLU A 41 14.16 -13.90 -6.69
N VAL A 42 13.88 -13.70 -5.40
CA VAL A 42 14.86 -13.75 -4.31
C VAL A 42 14.41 -14.72 -3.21
N LEU A 43 15.38 -15.32 -2.54
CA LEU A 43 15.18 -15.97 -1.25
C LEU A 43 15.37 -14.96 -0.12
N ALA A 44 14.28 -14.60 0.53
CA ALA A 44 14.31 -13.74 1.69
C ALA A 44 14.93 -14.46 2.90
N ARG A 45 15.73 -13.72 3.68
CA ARG A 45 16.24 -14.17 4.98
C ARG A 45 15.26 -13.90 6.12
N SER A 46 14.42 -12.87 5.97
CA SER A 46 13.36 -12.49 6.89
C SER A 46 12.09 -12.08 6.15
N ALA A 47 10.93 -12.32 6.76
CA ALA A 47 9.63 -11.91 6.24
C ALA A 47 9.06 -10.74 7.07
N LEU A 48 9.12 -10.84 8.39
CA LEU A 48 8.72 -9.80 9.34
C LEU A 48 9.70 -8.64 9.32
N ASN A 49 9.17 -7.42 9.14
CA ASN A 49 9.93 -6.18 9.19
C ASN A 49 9.39 -5.35 10.37
N SER A 50 10.27 -5.05 11.33
CA SER A 50 9.93 -4.15 12.43
C SER A 50 9.82 -2.72 11.92
N VAL A 51 8.81 -2.01 12.38
CA VAL A 51 8.60 -0.59 12.08
C VAL A 51 8.81 0.17 13.39
N PRO A 52 10.03 0.67 13.63
CA PRO A 52 10.34 1.37 14.87
C PRO A 52 9.57 2.70 14.95
N GLY A 53 8.91 2.94 16.09
CA GLY A 53 8.24 4.20 16.41
C GLY A 53 6.74 4.09 16.58
N THR A 54 6.15 5.00 17.36
CA THR A 54 4.72 5.01 17.72
C THR A 54 3.83 5.73 16.71
N ALA A 55 4.39 6.23 15.60
CA ALA A 55 3.66 7.03 14.62
C ALA A 55 2.63 6.23 13.81
N LEU A 56 2.78 4.91 13.75
CA LEU A 56 1.86 4.02 13.05
C LEU A 56 1.17 3.09 14.06
N PRO A 57 -0.12 2.76 13.85
CA PRO A 57 -0.85 1.84 14.73
C PRO A 57 -0.42 0.35 14.61
N PHE A 58 0.78 0.05 14.14
CA PHE A 58 1.35 -1.30 14.05
C PHE A 58 2.87 -1.24 14.20
N ASN A 59 3.48 -2.35 14.61
CA ASN A 59 4.93 -2.46 14.78
C ASN A 59 5.58 -3.42 13.76
N TRP A 60 4.78 -4.17 13.01
CA TRP A 60 5.26 -5.23 12.14
C TRP A 60 4.60 -5.18 10.76
N THR A 61 5.39 -5.47 9.73
CA THR A 61 4.91 -5.55 8.36
C THR A 61 5.49 -6.74 7.61
N VAL A 62 4.76 -7.21 6.61
CA VAL A 62 5.25 -8.16 5.62
C VAL A 62 5.09 -7.54 4.24
N ASN A 63 6.19 -7.49 3.50
CA ASN A 63 6.24 -7.00 2.13
C ASN A 63 6.69 -8.16 1.23
N PRO A 64 5.76 -8.88 0.56
CA PRO A 64 6.10 -9.99 -0.34
C PRO A 64 6.85 -9.52 -1.60
N TYR A 65 6.63 -8.27 -1.98
CA TYR A 65 7.25 -7.62 -3.12
C TYR A 65 8.07 -6.40 -2.69
N ARG A 66 8.94 -5.93 -3.59
CA ARG A 66 9.49 -4.57 -3.56
C ARG A 66 9.43 -4.01 -4.98
N GLY A 67 9.03 -2.75 -5.08
CA GLY A 67 8.51 -2.20 -6.34
C GLY A 67 7.01 -2.44 -6.45
N CYS A 68 6.35 -1.67 -7.31
CA CYS A 68 4.91 -1.78 -7.48
C CYS A 68 4.46 -1.37 -8.88
N SER A 69 3.90 -2.34 -9.60
CA SER A 69 3.35 -2.17 -10.96
C SER A 69 2.10 -1.26 -11.03
N HIS A 70 1.59 -0.79 -9.90
CA HIS A 70 0.58 0.27 -9.86
C HIS A 70 1.09 1.61 -10.40
N ALA A 71 2.40 1.86 -10.31
CA ALA A 71 3.08 3.02 -10.88
C ALA A 71 2.51 4.39 -10.45
N CYS A 72 2.01 4.50 -9.21
CA CYS A 72 1.46 5.76 -8.68
C CYS A 72 2.53 6.86 -8.66
N ARG A 73 2.23 8.05 -9.21
CA ARG A 73 3.17 9.19 -9.27
C ARG A 73 3.56 9.75 -7.92
N TYR A 74 2.74 9.54 -6.89
CA TYR A 74 2.94 10.05 -5.53
C TYR A 74 3.47 8.98 -4.54
N CYS A 75 3.83 7.79 -5.01
CA CYS A 75 4.12 6.65 -4.13
C CYS A 75 5.34 6.91 -3.23
N PHE A 76 5.13 6.95 -1.90
CA PHE A 76 6.20 7.20 -0.93
C PHE A 76 7.26 6.08 -0.87
N ALA A 77 6.96 4.89 -1.40
CA ALA A 77 7.85 3.73 -1.39
C ALA A 77 8.88 3.73 -2.52
N ARG A 78 8.75 4.63 -3.50
CA ARG A 78 9.66 4.80 -4.64
C ARG A 78 11.14 4.83 -4.25
N PRO A 79 11.58 5.61 -3.22
CA PRO A 79 12.97 5.67 -2.81
C PRO A 79 13.53 4.33 -2.32
N THR A 80 12.68 3.36 -1.98
CA THR A 80 13.17 2.04 -1.60
C THR A 80 13.93 1.37 -2.73
N HIS A 81 13.73 1.69 -4.01
CA HIS A 81 14.55 1.10 -5.08
C HIS A 81 16.00 1.58 -5.09
N GLN A 82 16.30 2.74 -4.51
CA GLN A 82 17.65 3.30 -4.48
C GLN A 82 18.62 2.46 -3.65
N TYR A 83 18.16 1.70 -2.63
CA TYR A 83 19.04 0.77 -1.91
C TYR A 83 19.42 -0.49 -2.73
N LEU A 84 18.90 -0.64 -3.95
CA LEU A 84 19.32 -1.67 -4.91
C LEU A 84 20.10 -1.07 -6.08
N GLU A 85 20.51 0.20 -5.96
CA GLU A 85 21.14 0.97 -7.05
C GLU A 85 20.22 1.14 -8.29
N LEU A 86 18.90 1.02 -8.07
CA LEU A 86 17.86 1.24 -9.08
C LEU A 86 17.21 2.62 -8.94
N ASP A 87 16.61 3.12 -10.02
CA ASP A 87 15.94 4.42 -10.01
C ASP A 87 14.58 4.40 -9.27
N ALA A 88 14.22 5.52 -8.61
CA ALA A 88 12.96 5.64 -7.86
C ALA A 88 11.72 5.89 -8.74
N GLY A 89 11.93 6.12 -10.03
CA GLY A 89 10.91 6.35 -11.06
C GLY A 89 10.56 5.06 -11.79
N ARG A 90 11.18 4.83 -12.95
CA ARG A 90 10.79 3.76 -13.88
C ARG A 90 11.16 2.39 -13.34
N ASP A 91 12.34 2.23 -12.76
CA ASP A 91 12.74 0.94 -12.20
C ASP A 91 11.85 0.50 -11.04
N PHE A 92 11.35 1.42 -10.20
CA PHE A 92 10.36 1.07 -9.17
C PHE A 92 9.08 0.45 -9.76
N ASP A 93 8.67 0.91 -10.94
CA ASP A 93 7.46 0.48 -11.61
C ASP A 93 7.66 -0.84 -12.38
N GLN A 94 8.90 -1.14 -12.80
CA GLN A 94 9.23 -2.18 -13.78
C GLN A 94 10.14 -3.31 -13.25
N GLN A 95 11.01 -3.04 -12.28
CA GLN A 95 11.94 -4.01 -11.68
C GLN A 95 11.37 -4.49 -10.34
N ILE A 96 10.56 -5.55 -10.36
CA ILE A 96 9.81 -6.01 -9.18
C ILE A 96 10.57 -7.15 -8.50
N VAL A 97 11.05 -6.92 -7.28
CA VAL A 97 11.67 -7.98 -6.47
C VAL A 97 10.57 -8.81 -5.81
N VAL A 98 10.68 -10.14 -5.90
CA VAL A 98 9.69 -11.10 -5.44
C VAL A 98 10.33 -12.08 -4.45
N LYS A 99 9.86 -12.07 -3.20
CA LYS A 99 10.35 -12.97 -2.15
C LYS A 99 9.62 -14.32 -2.26
N THR A 100 10.16 -15.25 -3.05
CA THR A 100 9.44 -16.49 -3.40
C THR A 100 9.25 -17.46 -2.23
N ASN A 101 10.10 -17.39 -1.21
CA ASN A 101 10.02 -18.21 0.02
C ASN A 101 9.37 -17.48 1.20
N VAL A 102 8.71 -16.34 0.99
CA VAL A 102 8.24 -15.46 2.08
C VAL A 102 7.31 -16.17 3.07
N ALA A 103 6.40 -17.03 2.61
CA ALA A 103 5.48 -17.75 3.48
C ALA A 103 6.22 -18.74 4.40
N ASP A 104 7.22 -19.45 3.89
CA ASP A 104 8.00 -20.42 4.68
C ASP A 104 8.86 -19.73 5.74
N VAL A 105 9.49 -18.62 5.37
CA VAL A 105 10.25 -17.80 6.31
C VAL A 105 9.33 -17.23 7.39
N LEU A 106 8.17 -16.70 6.98
CA LEU A 106 7.18 -16.15 7.91
C LEU A 106 6.69 -17.19 8.92
N ARG A 107 6.33 -18.41 8.48
CA ARG A 107 5.93 -19.49 9.40
C ARG A 107 7.01 -19.79 10.45
N ARG A 108 8.29 -19.84 10.05
CA ARG A 108 9.41 -20.07 10.98
C ARG A 108 9.57 -18.92 11.98
N GLU A 109 9.43 -17.67 11.52
CA GLU A 109 9.55 -16.50 12.39
C GLU A 109 8.40 -16.41 13.40
N LEU A 110 7.18 -16.72 12.98
CA LEU A 110 5.98 -16.70 13.84
C LEU A 110 5.96 -17.85 14.85
N ALA A 111 6.61 -18.99 14.55
CA ALA A 111 6.72 -20.13 15.47
C ALA A 111 7.72 -19.90 16.62
N ARG A 112 8.46 -18.78 16.62
CA ARG A 112 9.44 -18.49 17.68
C ARG A 112 8.72 -18.21 19.00
N PRO A 113 9.16 -18.78 20.15
CA PRO A 113 8.56 -18.48 21.46
C PRO A 113 8.62 -17.00 21.88
N SER A 114 9.49 -16.23 21.24
CA SER A 114 9.60 -14.78 21.44
C SER A 114 8.54 -13.98 20.71
N TRP A 115 7.81 -14.57 19.76
CA TRP A 115 6.75 -13.87 19.04
C TRP A 115 5.61 -13.51 19.99
N ARG A 116 5.05 -12.32 19.82
CA ARG A 116 4.04 -11.75 20.72
C ARG A 116 2.66 -11.63 20.07
N HIS A 117 2.50 -12.20 18.87
CA HIS A 117 1.24 -12.13 18.11
C HIS A 117 0.77 -10.68 17.90
N GLU A 118 1.72 -9.76 17.77
CA GLU A 118 1.43 -8.37 17.43
C GLU A 118 0.88 -8.30 16.00
N GLN A 119 -0.01 -7.33 15.77
CA GLN A 119 -0.62 -7.15 14.45
C GLN A 119 0.45 -6.95 13.36
N VAL A 120 0.31 -7.68 12.27
CA VAL A 120 1.16 -7.56 11.07
C VAL A 120 0.40 -6.84 9.95
N ALA A 121 0.95 -5.75 9.44
CA ALA A 121 0.36 -4.98 8.36
C ALA A 121 0.99 -5.27 6.99
N LEU A 122 0.13 -5.43 5.99
CA LEU A 122 0.47 -5.59 4.58
C LEU A 122 -0.06 -4.38 3.79
N GLY A 123 0.58 -4.04 2.68
CA GLY A 123 0.20 -2.83 1.92
C GLY A 123 0.89 -1.56 2.36
N THR A 124 2.01 -1.67 3.09
CA THR A 124 2.67 -0.52 3.73
C THR A 124 3.80 0.04 2.88
N ASN A 125 4.51 -0.77 2.09
CA ASN A 125 5.55 -0.29 1.17
C ASN A 125 5.31 -0.73 -0.28
N THR A 126 4.67 -1.87 -0.47
CA THR A 126 4.23 -2.36 -1.78
C THR A 126 2.77 -2.78 -1.66
N ASP A 127 2.10 -2.92 -2.80
CA ASP A 127 0.76 -3.47 -2.81
C ASP A 127 0.81 -5.02 -2.85
N PRO A 128 0.23 -5.72 -1.85
CA PRO A 128 0.23 -7.17 -1.81
C PRO A 128 -0.58 -7.82 -2.93
N TYR A 129 -1.53 -7.10 -3.52
CA TYR A 129 -2.43 -7.56 -4.59
C TYR A 129 -2.21 -6.80 -5.91
N GLN A 130 -1.00 -6.27 -6.12
CA GLN A 130 -0.59 -5.81 -7.45
C GLN A 130 -0.62 -6.97 -8.46
N ARG A 131 -0.52 -6.66 -9.76
CA ARG A 131 -0.64 -7.66 -10.84
C ARG A 131 0.27 -8.88 -10.66
N ALA A 132 1.47 -8.71 -10.11
CA ALA A 132 2.43 -9.78 -9.83
C ALA A 132 1.82 -10.94 -9.00
N GLU A 133 0.91 -10.61 -8.08
CA GLU A 133 0.23 -11.58 -7.22
C GLU A 133 -0.70 -12.53 -8.00
N GLY A 134 -1.10 -12.16 -9.22
CA GLY A 134 -1.85 -13.05 -10.12
C GLY A 134 -1.00 -14.24 -10.60
N ARG A 135 0.32 -14.05 -10.67
CA ARG A 135 1.29 -15.08 -11.07
C ARG A 135 1.85 -15.82 -9.86
N TYR A 136 2.38 -15.08 -8.89
CA TYR A 136 3.15 -15.66 -7.79
C TYR A 136 2.29 -16.24 -6.68
N ARG A 137 1.09 -15.70 -6.48
CA ARG A 137 0.10 -16.21 -5.52
C ARG A 137 0.68 -16.40 -4.11
N LEU A 138 1.42 -15.40 -3.62
CA LEU A 138 2.11 -15.46 -2.32
C LEU A 138 1.16 -15.18 -1.14
N MET A 139 0.08 -14.44 -1.39
CA MET A 139 -0.82 -13.97 -0.34
C MET A 139 -1.54 -15.10 0.41
N PRO A 140 -2.06 -16.17 -0.23
CA PRO A 140 -2.69 -17.26 0.50
C PRO A 140 -1.80 -17.87 1.59
N GLY A 141 -0.55 -18.21 1.24
CA GLY A 141 0.41 -18.77 2.19
C GLY A 141 0.81 -17.79 3.31
N ILE A 142 0.79 -16.48 3.05
CA ILE A 142 1.03 -15.45 4.06
C ILE A 142 -0.16 -15.33 5.01
N ILE A 143 -1.39 -15.32 4.49
CA ILE A 143 -2.62 -15.25 5.28
C ILE A 143 -2.72 -16.47 6.19
N GLU A 144 -2.53 -17.67 5.64
CA GLU A 144 -2.52 -18.93 6.40
C GLU A 144 -1.44 -18.93 7.50
N ALA A 145 -0.22 -18.45 7.20
CA ALA A 145 0.85 -18.38 8.19
C ALA A 145 0.51 -17.43 9.35
N LEU A 146 -0.07 -16.27 9.06
CA LEU A 146 -0.47 -15.31 10.09
C LEU A 146 -1.64 -15.83 10.92
N ALA A 147 -2.73 -16.24 10.27
CA ALA A 147 -3.94 -16.73 10.94
C ALA A 147 -3.65 -17.99 11.77
N GLY A 148 -3.01 -19.00 11.19
CA GLY A 148 -2.69 -20.26 11.86
C GLY A 148 -1.67 -20.11 13.00
N SER A 149 -0.98 -18.98 13.11
CA SER A 149 -0.14 -18.63 14.27
C SER A 149 -0.87 -17.83 15.33
N GLY A 150 -2.15 -17.50 15.16
CA GLY A 150 -2.89 -16.60 16.04
C GLY A 150 -2.50 -15.12 15.90
N THR A 151 -1.84 -14.74 14.80
CA THR A 151 -1.33 -13.38 14.58
C THR A 151 -2.36 -12.52 13.83
N PRO A 152 -2.87 -11.42 14.41
CA PRO A 152 -3.76 -10.49 13.73
C PRO A 152 -3.09 -9.87 12.50
N LEU A 153 -3.88 -9.58 11.47
CA LEU A 153 -3.38 -8.99 10.24
C LEU A 153 -4.24 -7.84 9.75
N SER A 154 -3.62 -6.91 9.02
CA SER A 154 -4.36 -5.94 8.19
C SER A 154 -3.77 -5.83 6.80
N ILE A 155 -4.62 -5.74 5.80
CA ILE A 155 -4.26 -5.58 4.40
C ILE A 155 -4.75 -4.22 3.92
N LEU A 156 -3.85 -3.40 3.39
CA LEU A 156 -4.19 -2.22 2.59
C LEU A 156 -3.87 -2.48 1.12
N THR A 157 -4.81 -2.26 0.21
CA THR A 157 -4.57 -2.49 -1.22
C THR A 157 -5.33 -1.53 -2.13
N LYS A 158 -4.82 -1.32 -3.34
CA LYS A 158 -5.49 -0.73 -4.50
C LYS A 158 -5.91 -1.81 -5.52
N GLY A 159 -5.37 -3.02 -5.40
CA GLY A 159 -5.55 -4.13 -6.33
C GLY A 159 -6.86 -4.89 -6.11
N THR A 160 -7.59 -5.17 -7.18
CA THR A 160 -8.87 -5.91 -7.15
C THR A 160 -8.69 -7.41 -6.97
N LEU A 161 -7.44 -7.92 -7.07
CA LEU A 161 -7.13 -9.33 -6.94
C LEU A 161 -7.39 -9.87 -5.52
N LEU A 162 -7.49 -9.00 -4.52
CA LEU A 162 -7.97 -9.34 -3.17
C LEU A 162 -9.26 -10.15 -3.20
N ARG A 163 -10.15 -9.90 -4.19
CA ARG A 163 -11.41 -10.65 -4.37
C ARG A 163 -11.21 -12.16 -4.38
N ARG A 164 -10.10 -12.65 -4.94
CA ARG A 164 -9.75 -14.08 -5.03
C ARG A 164 -9.65 -14.74 -3.66
N ASP A 165 -9.15 -13.99 -2.67
CA ASP A 165 -8.76 -14.52 -1.36
C ASP A 165 -9.78 -14.15 -0.26
N LEU A 166 -10.96 -13.62 -0.63
CA LEU A 166 -11.98 -13.23 0.35
C LEU A 166 -12.51 -14.40 1.18
N SER A 167 -12.67 -15.60 0.60
CA SER A 167 -13.09 -16.78 1.36
C SER A 167 -12.06 -17.15 2.42
N LEU A 168 -10.77 -17.12 2.07
CA LEU A 168 -9.66 -17.38 2.99
C LEU A 168 -9.57 -16.31 4.09
N LEU A 169 -9.79 -15.04 3.74
CA LEU A 169 -9.81 -13.95 4.73
C LEU A 169 -11.02 -14.03 5.66
N SER A 170 -12.17 -14.52 5.16
CA SER A 170 -13.37 -14.76 5.97
C SER A 170 -13.11 -15.88 6.98
N GLU A 171 -12.51 -16.99 6.55
CA GLU A 171 -12.09 -18.08 7.43
C GLU A 171 -11.07 -17.60 8.47
N ALA A 172 -10.00 -16.91 8.05
CA ALA A 172 -9.00 -16.34 8.94
C ALA A 172 -9.60 -15.39 9.98
N SER A 173 -10.67 -14.66 9.63
CA SER A 173 -11.35 -13.73 10.54
C SER A 173 -12.08 -14.41 11.70
N THR A 174 -12.29 -15.73 11.61
CA THR A 174 -12.85 -16.53 12.72
C THR A 174 -11.80 -16.87 13.78
N GLU A 175 -10.51 -16.85 13.42
CA GLU A 175 -9.40 -17.21 14.30
C GLU A 175 -8.67 -15.99 14.84
N VAL A 176 -8.44 -14.99 13.98
CA VAL A 176 -7.67 -13.79 14.31
C VAL A 176 -8.38 -12.54 13.84
N SER A 177 -7.98 -11.41 14.39
CA SER A 177 -8.51 -10.14 13.92
C SER A 177 -7.96 -9.78 12.54
N VAL A 178 -8.85 -9.59 11.56
CA VAL A 178 -8.52 -9.26 10.16
C VAL A 178 -9.04 -7.87 9.81
N GLY A 179 -8.11 -6.99 9.41
CA GLY A 179 -8.44 -5.67 8.90
C GLY A 179 -8.31 -5.58 7.39
N ILE A 180 -9.34 -5.10 6.69
CA ILE A 180 -9.29 -4.88 5.24
C ILE A 180 -9.46 -3.39 4.92
N GLY A 181 -8.47 -2.88 4.21
CA GLY A 181 -8.34 -1.50 3.78
C GLY A 181 -8.23 -1.40 2.26
N LEU A 182 -9.02 -0.53 1.65
CA LEU A 182 -8.87 -0.18 0.24
C LEU A 182 -8.40 1.26 0.09
N SER A 183 -7.44 1.50 -0.80
CA SER A 183 -7.07 2.86 -1.20
C SER A 183 -7.86 3.31 -2.43
N LEU A 184 -8.75 4.28 -2.25
CA LEU A 184 -9.54 4.89 -3.33
C LEU A 184 -9.75 6.37 -3.01
N ALA A 185 -8.99 7.23 -3.71
CA ALA A 185 -8.97 8.68 -3.47
C ALA A 185 -9.46 9.51 -4.66
N LEU A 186 -9.68 8.89 -5.81
CA LEU A 186 -9.98 9.57 -7.07
C LEU A 186 -11.41 9.22 -7.51
N GLY A 187 -12.19 10.25 -7.85
CA GLY A 187 -13.51 10.13 -8.48
C GLY A 187 -13.49 10.24 -10.01
N ASP A 188 -12.41 10.79 -10.59
CA ASP A 188 -12.21 10.92 -12.03
C ASP A 188 -11.27 9.84 -12.58
N GLU A 189 -11.78 9.05 -13.53
CA GLU A 189 -11.06 7.95 -14.18
C GLU A 189 -9.97 8.47 -15.14
N ALA A 190 -10.12 9.68 -15.70
CA ALA A 190 -9.08 10.29 -16.53
C ALA A 190 -7.87 10.70 -15.69
N LEU A 191 -8.09 11.40 -14.56
CA LEU A 191 -7.04 11.68 -13.59
C LEU A 191 -6.40 10.39 -13.04
N ARG A 192 -7.21 9.37 -12.70
CA ARG A 192 -6.69 8.06 -12.24
C ARG A 192 -5.74 7.42 -13.26
N ARG A 193 -6.08 7.41 -14.55
CA ARG A 193 -5.20 6.85 -15.59
C ARG A 193 -3.84 7.56 -15.67
N ARG A 194 -3.79 8.86 -15.43
CA ARG A 194 -2.54 9.64 -15.51
C ARG A 194 -1.70 9.52 -14.24
N LEU A 195 -2.36 9.48 -13.08
CA LEU A 195 -1.70 9.48 -11.77
C LEU A 195 -1.37 8.08 -11.23
N GLU A 196 -2.20 7.09 -11.53
CA GLU A 196 -2.11 5.72 -11.01
C GLU A 196 -2.29 4.68 -12.13
N PRO A 197 -1.53 4.74 -13.24
CA PRO A 197 -1.86 4.03 -14.49
C PRO A 197 -2.06 2.52 -14.33
N GLY A 198 -1.29 1.87 -13.44
CA GLY A 198 -1.38 0.43 -13.20
C GLY A 198 -2.45 0.00 -12.19
N VAL A 199 -3.12 0.94 -11.52
CA VAL A 199 -4.20 0.66 -10.55
C VAL A 199 -5.50 0.29 -11.28
N PRO A 200 -6.32 -0.63 -10.75
CA PRO A 200 -7.66 -0.89 -11.28
C PRO A 200 -8.56 0.36 -11.34
N SER A 201 -9.59 0.31 -12.18
CA SER A 201 -10.55 1.41 -12.32
C SER A 201 -11.25 1.76 -11.01
N ILE A 202 -11.78 2.98 -10.92
CA ILE A 202 -12.58 3.43 -9.77
C ILE A 202 -13.75 2.49 -9.53
N ARG A 203 -14.49 2.13 -10.59
CA ARG A 203 -15.59 1.16 -10.53
C ARG A 203 -15.11 -0.20 -9.99
N GLY A 204 -13.99 -0.73 -10.48
CA GLY A 204 -13.45 -2.01 -10.01
C GLY A 204 -13.12 -2.01 -8.52
N ARG A 205 -12.61 -0.88 -7.99
CA ARG A 205 -12.36 -0.71 -6.56
C ARG A 205 -13.65 -0.58 -5.74
N LEU A 206 -14.65 0.15 -6.22
CA LEU A 206 -15.98 0.20 -5.59
C LEU A 206 -16.64 -1.19 -5.57
N ASP A 207 -16.52 -1.96 -6.65
CA ASP A 207 -17.04 -3.34 -6.70
C ASP A 207 -16.29 -4.27 -5.74
N LEU A 208 -14.99 -4.05 -5.52
CA LEU A 208 -14.24 -4.78 -4.49
C LEU A 208 -14.74 -4.43 -3.08
N ILE A 209 -15.03 -3.15 -2.76
CA ILE A 209 -15.63 -2.77 -1.47
C ILE A 209 -16.91 -3.57 -1.24
N ARG A 210 -17.82 -3.58 -2.22
CA ARG A 210 -19.08 -4.36 -2.15
C ARG A 210 -18.82 -5.84 -1.90
N ALA A 211 -17.83 -6.43 -2.57
CA ALA A 211 -17.52 -7.84 -2.40
C ALA A 211 -16.92 -8.17 -1.02
N VAL A 212 -16.07 -7.31 -0.48
CA VAL A 212 -15.57 -7.44 0.90
C VAL A 212 -16.75 -7.42 1.88
N ARG A 213 -17.70 -6.50 1.68
CA ARG A 213 -18.90 -6.41 2.52
C ARG A 213 -19.86 -7.60 2.37
N ASN A 214 -20.03 -8.12 1.15
CA ASN A 214 -20.83 -9.32 0.91
C ASN A 214 -20.20 -10.60 1.48
N ALA A 215 -18.90 -10.57 1.81
CA ALA A 215 -18.22 -11.61 2.56
C ALA A 215 -18.25 -11.35 4.08
N ASP A 216 -19.11 -10.44 4.54
CA ASP A 216 -19.28 -10.03 5.94
C ASP A 216 -18.03 -9.44 6.63
N LEU A 217 -17.03 -9.01 5.83
CA LEU A 217 -15.79 -8.43 6.34
C LEU A 217 -15.86 -6.89 6.38
N PRO A 218 -15.37 -6.22 7.44
CA PRO A 218 -15.29 -4.76 7.47
C PRO A 218 -14.34 -4.25 6.38
N CYS A 219 -14.69 -3.13 5.76
CA CYS A 219 -13.93 -2.55 4.66
C CYS A 219 -13.69 -1.07 4.92
N GLY A 220 -12.57 -0.73 5.55
CA GLY A 220 -12.14 0.65 5.67
C GLY A 220 -11.59 1.16 4.33
N VAL A 221 -11.79 2.44 4.04
CA VAL A 221 -11.26 3.07 2.83
C VAL A 221 -10.30 4.19 3.21
N MET A 222 -9.08 4.12 2.69
CA MET A 222 -8.15 5.22 2.71
C MET A 222 -8.37 6.08 1.47
N VAL A 223 -8.94 7.27 1.68
CA VAL A 223 -8.99 8.33 0.67
C VAL A 223 -7.63 9.02 0.70
N ALA A 224 -6.63 8.33 0.13
CA ALA A 224 -5.23 8.72 0.19
C ALA A 224 -4.50 8.47 -1.15
N PRO A 225 -3.84 9.48 -1.73
CA PRO A 225 -3.80 10.88 -1.29
C PRO A 225 -5.00 11.68 -1.82
N VAL A 226 -5.50 12.61 -1.00
CA VAL A 226 -6.24 13.76 -1.50
C VAL A 226 -5.25 14.79 -2.04
N LEU A 227 -5.46 15.23 -3.28
CA LEU A 227 -4.58 16.14 -4.01
C LEU A 227 -5.10 17.57 -3.94
N PRO A 228 -4.35 18.52 -3.34
CA PRO A 228 -4.71 19.94 -3.30
C PRO A 228 -5.10 20.50 -4.68
N TRP A 229 -6.26 21.14 -4.78
CA TRP A 229 -6.83 21.73 -5.99
C TRP A 229 -7.16 20.76 -7.15
N LEU A 230 -6.92 19.47 -6.99
CA LEU A 230 -7.21 18.45 -8.01
C LEU A 230 -8.31 17.47 -7.59
N THR A 231 -8.45 17.19 -6.30
CA THR A 231 -9.43 16.21 -5.80
C THR A 231 -9.99 16.60 -4.43
N ASP A 232 -9.82 17.86 -4.03
CA ASP A 232 -10.15 18.34 -2.69
C ASP A 232 -11.21 19.44 -2.70
N SER A 233 -11.90 19.64 -3.83
CA SER A 233 -13.10 20.45 -3.87
C SER A 233 -14.21 19.80 -3.03
N THR A 234 -15.14 20.62 -2.52
CA THR A 234 -16.23 20.11 -1.68
C THR A 234 -17.09 19.10 -2.44
N ASP A 235 -17.40 19.39 -3.71
CA ASP A 235 -18.27 18.55 -4.54
C ASP A 235 -17.60 17.20 -4.86
N GLU A 236 -16.32 17.19 -5.24
CA GLU A 236 -15.59 15.93 -5.50
C GLU A 236 -15.47 15.06 -4.26
N LEU A 237 -15.22 15.67 -3.10
CA LEU A 237 -15.16 14.94 -1.83
C LEU A 237 -16.53 14.41 -1.43
N ASP A 238 -17.59 15.20 -1.58
CA ASP A 238 -18.96 14.80 -1.28
C ASP A 238 -19.41 13.62 -2.16
N ASP A 239 -19.17 13.72 -3.47
CA ASP A 239 -19.50 12.67 -4.44
C ASP A 239 -18.71 11.38 -4.20
N LEU A 240 -17.41 11.49 -3.91
CA LEU A 240 -16.59 10.32 -3.60
C LEU A 240 -17.09 9.64 -2.31
N LEU A 241 -17.32 10.40 -1.24
CA LEU A 241 -17.80 9.85 0.03
C LEU A 241 -19.19 9.22 -0.12
N ALA A 242 -20.08 9.81 -0.92
CA ALA A 242 -21.38 9.22 -1.25
C ALA A 242 -21.22 7.85 -1.93
N GLN A 243 -20.32 7.75 -2.92
CA GLN A 243 -20.04 6.49 -3.62
C GLN A 243 -19.44 5.42 -2.69
N LEU A 244 -18.53 5.81 -1.80
CA LEU A 244 -17.94 4.91 -0.81
C LEU A 244 -18.99 4.39 0.18
N SER A 245 -19.86 5.28 0.67
CA SER A 245 -20.98 4.92 1.56
C SER A 245 -21.94 3.95 0.86
N ALA A 246 -22.33 4.25 -0.39
CA ALA A 246 -23.18 3.39 -1.21
C ALA A 246 -22.54 2.03 -1.57
N ALA A 247 -21.21 1.94 -1.62
CA ALA A 247 -20.49 0.68 -1.81
C ALA A 247 -20.40 -0.15 -0.51
N GLY A 248 -20.76 0.42 0.63
CA GLY A 248 -20.75 -0.24 1.93
C GLY A 248 -19.44 -0.09 2.71
N ALA A 249 -18.60 0.91 2.38
CA ALA A 249 -17.41 1.19 3.17
C ALA A 249 -17.78 1.37 4.66
N THR A 250 -17.02 0.74 5.56
CA THR A 250 -17.33 0.81 7.00
C THR A 250 -16.70 2.02 7.68
N GLY A 251 -15.73 2.65 7.03
CA GLY A 251 -15.06 3.86 7.48
C GLY A 251 -14.20 4.47 6.40
N VAL A 252 -13.90 5.76 6.57
CA VAL A 252 -13.04 6.51 5.67
C VAL A 252 -11.93 7.20 6.47
N THR A 253 -10.69 6.98 6.05
CA THR A 253 -9.52 7.70 6.55
C THR A 253 -8.92 8.54 5.42
N PRO A 254 -9.22 9.84 5.38
CA PRO A 254 -8.67 10.74 4.39
C PRO A 254 -7.25 11.16 4.77
N LEU A 255 -6.35 11.22 3.79
CA LEU A 255 -4.99 11.74 3.98
C LEU A 255 -4.63 12.65 2.82
N LEU A 256 -4.22 13.88 3.14
CA LEU A 256 -3.63 14.78 2.15
C LEU A 256 -2.33 14.18 1.61
N LEU A 257 -2.03 14.54 0.36
CA LEU A 257 -0.79 14.19 -0.31
C LEU A 257 0.44 14.51 0.55
N HIS A 258 1.30 13.51 0.68
CA HIS A 258 2.57 13.57 1.40
C HIS A 258 3.72 13.35 0.41
N LEU A 259 4.59 14.35 0.26
CA LEU A 259 5.66 14.39 -0.74
C LEU A 259 7.04 14.33 -0.07
N ARG A 260 7.52 13.11 0.22
CA ARG A 260 8.88 12.91 0.73
C ARG A 260 9.94 13.28 -0.31
N PRO A 261 11.17 13.62 0.11
CA PRO A 261 12.31 13.69 -0.80
C PRO A 261 12.43 12.41 -1.64
N GLY A 262 12.78 12.56 -2.92
CA GLY A 262 12.80 11.50 -3.94
C GLY A 262 11.44 11.26 -4.62
N VAL A 263 10.34 11.51 -3.92
CA VAL A 263 8.98 11.35 -4.44
C VAL A 263 8.40 12.68 -4.90
N LYS A 264 8.75 13.77 -4.19
CA LYS A 264 8.37 15.13 -4.55
C LYS A 264 8.81 15.47 -5.97
N GLU A 265 10.06 15.16 -6.33
CA GLU A 265 10.63 15.45 -7.64
C GLU A 265 9.86 14.73 -8.74
N TRP A 266 9.54 13.44 -8.54
CA TRP A 266 8.77 12.64 -9.48
C TRP A 266 7.33 13.14 -9.64
N PHE A 267 6.66 13.46 -8.53
CA PHE A 267 5.32 14.01 -8.55
C PHE A 267 5.27 15.38 -9.21
N MET A 268 6.24 16.26 -8.93
CA MET A 268 6.31 17.61 -9.48
C MET A 268 6.63 17.61 -10.98
N GLN A 269 7.39 16.62 -11.49
CA GLN A 269 7.58 16.42 -12.93
C GLN A 269 6.26 16.08 -13.63
N TRP A 270 5.47 15.16 -13.06
CA TRP A 270 4.13 14.87 -13.55
C TRP A 270 3.23 16.11 -13.47
N LEU A 271 3.22 16.81 -12.34
CA LEU A 271 2.41 18.01 -12.15
C LEU A 271 2.77 19.10 -13.18
N ALA A 272 4.04 19.33 -13.46
CA ALA A 272 4.48 20.32 -14.44
C ALA A 272 4.07 19.97 -15.88
N HIS A 273 3.93 18.68 -16.20
CA HIS A 273 3.47 18.23 -17.50
C HIS A 273 1.94 18.32 -17.63
N ASP A 274 1.20 17.80 -16.65
CA ASP A 274 -0.25 17.61 -16.71
C ASP A 274 -1.05 18.83 -16.20
N HIS A 275 -0.49 19.58 -15.24
CA HIS A 275 -1.13 20.68 -14.52
C HIS A 275 -0.14 21.83 -14.25
N PRO A 276 0.45 22.43 -15.29
CA PRO A 276 1.52 23.43 -15.14
C PRO A 276 1.11 24.65 -14.32
N ASP A 277 -0.16 25.02 -14.34
CA ASP A 277 -0.76 26.13 -13.58
C ASP A 277 -0.73 25.91 -12.06
N LEU A 278 -0.66 24.66 -11.60
CA LEU A 278 -0.61 24.31 -10.17
C LEU A 278 0.80 24.24 -9.60
N VAL A 279 1.85 24.22 -10.43
CA VAL A 279 3.24 24.01 -9.99
C VAL A 279 3.68 25.03 -8.94
N SER A 280 3.42 26.32 -9.18
CA SER A 280 3.78 27.39 -8.25
C SER A 280 3.10 27.20 -6.89
N ARG A 281 1.80 26.86 -6.90
CA ARG A 281 1.01 26.63 -5.68
C ARG A 281 1.52 25.43 -4.89
N TYR A 282 1.85 24.33 -5.56
CA TYR A 282 2.42 23.15 -4.93
C TYR A 282 3.81 23.41 -4.35
N ASN A 283 4.65 24.17 -5.06
CA ASN A 283 5.96 24.57 -4.53
C ASN A 283 5.82 25.34 -3.21
N SER A 284 4.92 26.32 -3.15
CA SER A 284 4.63 27.05 -1.91
C SER A 284 4.01 26.15 -0.84
N LEU A 285 3.06 25.28 -1.19
CA LEU A 285 2.34 24.44 -0.24
C LEU A 285 3.25 23.41 0.45
N TYR A 286 4.26 22.91 -0.25
CA TYR A 286 5.22 21.90 0.20
C TYR A 286 6.64 22.49 0.36
N ALA A 287 6.78 23.79 0.61
CA ALA A 287 8.08 24.46 0.69
C ALA A 287 8.93 24.00 1.89
N HIS A 288 8.28 23.71 3.02
CA HIS A 288 8.95 23.44 4.31
C HIS A 288 8.91 21.96 4.74
N GLY A 289 8.69 21.04 3.80
CA GLY A 289 8.77 19.61 4.06
C GLY A 289 7.73 18.80 3.29
N SER A 290 7.54 17.56 3.75
CA SER A 290 6.75 16.55 3.05
C SER A 290 5.24 16.69 3.21
N ASN A 291 4.79 17.50 4.17
CA ASN A 291 3.37 17.72 4.45
C ASN A 291 2.93 19.08 3.91
N ALA A 292 1.70 19.16 3.39
CA ALA A 292 1.06 20.43 3.04
C ALA A 292 1.07 21.40 4.23
N SER A 293 1.15 22.71 4.01
CA SER A 293 1.23 23.71 5.10
C SER A 293 0.18 23.52 6.22
N PRO A 294 0.50 23.85 7.49
CA PRO A 294 -0.43 23.66 8.61
C PRO A 294 -1.79 24.33 8.43
N SER A 295 -1.82 25.53 7.84
CA SER A 295 -3.05 26.27 7.55
C SER A 295 -3.92 25.55 6.53
N TYR A 296 -3.32 24.98 5.47
CA TYR A 296 -4.04 24.19 4.47
C TYR A 296 -4.65 22.93 5.08
N ARG A 297 -3.88 22.20 5.90
CA ARG A 297 -4.38 21.00 6.59
C ARG A 297 -5.57 21.32 7.50
N LYS A 298 -5.48 22.41 8.28
CA LYS A 298 -6.59 22.86 9.13
C LYS A 298 -7.84 23.22 8.33
N ALA A 299 -7.68 23.93 7.22
CA ALA A 299 -8.81 24.29 6.33
C ALA A 299 -9.43 23.04 5.67
N PHE A 300 -8.60 22.10 5.24
CA PHE A 300 -9.03 20.81 4.70
C PHE A 300 -9.82 20.01 5.74
N ASP A 301 -9.34 19.88 6.97
CA ASP A 301 -10.03 19.16 8.04
C ASP A 301 -11.40 19.80 8.37
N GLN A 302 -11.47 21.15 8.38
CA GLN A 302 -12.71 21.89 8.58
C GLN A 302 -13.72 21.65 7.45
N LYS A 303 -13.26 21.62 6.19
CA LYS A 303 -14.08 21.30 5.01
C LYS A 303 -14.62 19.87 5.09
N LEU A 304 -13.77 18.93 5.47
CA LEU A 304 -14.05 17.50 5.34
C LEU A 304 -14.91 16.93 6.47
N ARG A 305 -14.79 17.46 7.69
CA ARG A 305 -15.56 17.00 8.86
C ARG A 305 -17.07 16.92 8.62
N PRO A 306 -17.77 17.97 8.11
CA PRO A 306 -19.20 17.87 7.84
C PRO A 306 -19.53 16.85 6.75
N LEU A 307 -18.68 16.68 5.73
CA LEU A 307 -18.89 15.70 4.66
C LEU A 307 -18.78 14.25 5.18
N LEU A 308 -17.77 13.96 6.01
CA LEU A 308 -17.65 12.66 6.68
C LEU A 308 -18.89 12.36 7.53
N ALA A 309 -19.40 13.36 8.26
CA ALA A 309 -20.61 13.18 9.06
C ALA A 309 -21.85 12.91 8.19
N LYS A 310 -22.03 13.67 7.11
CA LYS A 310 -23.12 13.51 6.15
C LYS A 310 -23.21 12.09 5.59
N HIS A 311 -22.07 11.45 5.32
CA HIS A 311 -22.01 10.11 4.70
C HIS A 311 -21.83 8.95 5.68
N GLY A 312 -21.95 9.20 7.00
CA GLY A 312 -21.90 8.15 8.03
C GLY A 312 -20.49 7.77 8.50
N PHE A 313 -19.47 8.58 8.20
CA PHE A 313 -18.06 8.35 8.55
C PHE A 313 -17.57 9.23 9.73
N ALA A 314 -18.47 9.87 10.49
CA ALA A 314 -18.11 10.74 11.62
C ALA A 314 -17.34 10.01 12.73
N ARG A 315 -17.70 8.76 13.00
CA ARG A 315 -16.93 7.87 13.89
C ARG A 315 -15.89 7.20 13.01
N GLY A 316 -14.70 7.78 12.93
CA GLY A 316 -13.63 7.24 12.07
C GLY A 316 -13.48 5.73 12.29
N SER A 317 -13.84 4.93 11.28
CA SER A 317 -13.57 3.51 11.30
C SER A 317 -12.21 3.31 10.63
N THR A 318 -11.31 2.65 11.35
CA THR A 318 -10.03 2.23 10.78
C THR A 318 -10.27 0.92 10.04
N HIS A 319 -9.50 0.67 8.98
CA HIS A 319 -9.40 -0.66 8.36
C HIS A 319 -8.69 -1.67 9.25
N ARG A 320 -8.44 -1.33 10.52
CA ARG A 320 -7.60 -2.09 11.42
C ARG A 320 -8.47 -2.63 12.54
N PRO A 321 -8.22 -3.87 12.97
CA PRO A 321 -8.89 -4.40 14.14
C PRO A 321 -8.65 -3.52 15.37
N ALA A 322 -9.68 -3.37 16.20
CA ALA A 322 -9.50 -2.82 17.54
C ALA A 322 -8.56 -3.74 18.33
N PRO A 323 -7.68 -3.21 19.20
CA PRO A 323 -6.94 -4.06 20.12
C PRO A 323 -7.92 -4.90 20.92
N ILE A 324 -7.70 -6.21 20.98
CA ILE A 324 -8.48 -7.10 21.84
C ILE A 324 -8.25 -6.61 23.28
N ASN A 325 -9.33 -6.25 23.98
CA ASN A 325 -9.28 -5.80 25.37
C ASN A 325 -8.45 -6.78 26.22
N GLY A 326 -7.30 -6.34 26.74
CA GLY A 326 -6.49 -7.15 27.65
C GLY A 326 -5.01 -6.79 27.77
N MET A 327 -4.41 -6.10 26.78
CA MET A 327 -3.02 -5.65 26.89
C MET A 327 -2.94 -4.18 27.29
N HIS A 328 -2.87 -3.94 28.60
CA HIS A 328 -2.52 -2.65 29.16
C HIS A 328 -1.10 -2.27 28.69
N ARG A 329 -0.98 -1.25 27.82
CA ARG A 329 0.32 -0.63 27.53
C ARG A 329 0.65 0.32 28.68
N PRO A 330 1.80 0.20 29.36
CA PRO A 330 2.25 1.24 30.28
C PRO A 330 2.51 2.52 29.48
N GLU A 331 2.12 3.65 30.05
CA GLU A 331 2.36 4.98 29.48
C GLU A 331 3.87 5.24 29.33
N PRO A 332 4.33 5.81 28.19
CA PRO A 332 5.71 6.22 28.07
C PRO A 332 5.93 7.51 28.88
N THR A 333 6.69 7.39 29.96
CA THR A 333 7.35 8.51 30.62
C THR A 333 8.21 9.26 29.61
N GLN A 334 7.91 10.55 29.43
CA GLN A 334 8.80 11.52 28.82
C GLN A 334 10.16 11.46 29.51
N GLU A 335 11.23 11.40 28.73
CA GLU A 335 12.38 12.26 28.97
C GLU A 335 13.09 12.51 27.65
N ALA A 336 13.32 13.81 27.40
CA ALA A 336 14.14 14.33 26.33
C ALA A 336 15.55 13.73 26.40
N LEU A 337 16.29 13.76 25.29
CA LEU A 337 17.73 14.04 25.24
C LEU A 337 18.19 13.98 23.78
N PHE A 338 18.60 15.16 23.29
CA PHE A 338 19.45 15.51 22.13
C PHE A 338 19.27 14.84 20.77
#